data_AF-A0A4R2P7A9-F1
#
_entry.id   AF-A0A4R2P7A9-F1
#
_cell.length_a   1.000
_cell.length_b   1.000
_cell.length_c   1.000
_cell.angle_alpha   90.00
_cell.angle_beta   90.00
_cell.angle_gamma   90.00
#
_symmetry.space_group_name_H-M   'P 1'
#
loop_
_entity.id
_entity.type
_entity.pdbx_description
1 polymer ?
#
loop_
_entity_poly.entity_id
_entity_poly.type
_entity_poly.pdbx_seq_one_letter_code
_entity_poly.pdbx_strand_id
1 'polypeptide(L)'
;MSTFVAGVQYDDFKGSVAADEADNNDLLDYLRQLGLAREGERLAGIRISSSSIWPEDVEDVAMVGYFYEASRFEERPLQVRAAECRISPSKLLSFYKRFDLVMVRRDMDLAGTKVLGPAY
;
A
#
# COMPACT_ATOMS: atom_id res chain seq x y z
N MET A 1 10.45 -14.89 -1.98
CA MET A 1 10.00 -14.38 -3.29
C MET A 1 9.74 -12.89 -3.11
N SER A 2 10.36 -12.02 -3.89
CA SER A 2 10.04 -10.59 -3.86
C SER A 2 8.76 -10.36 -4.64
N THR A 3 7.75 -9.79 -3.98
CA THR A 3 6.47 -9.46 -4.60
C THR A 3 6.25 -7.96 -4.46
N PHE A 4 6.40 -7.23 -5.58
CA PHE A 4 6.13 -5.79 -5.68
C PHE A 4 4.81 -5.49 -6.41
N VAL A 5 4.06 -6.55 -6.74
CA VAL A 5 2.80 -6.48 -7.47
C VAL A 5 1.73 -7.13 -6.62
N ALA A 6 0.54 -6.52 -6.54
CA ALA A 6 -0.58 -7.11 -5.82
C ALA A 6 -1.04 -8.42 -6.49
N GLY A 7 -1.30 -9.44 -5.67
CA GLY A 7 -1.77 -10.74 -6.14
C GLY A 7 -2.42 -11.55 -5.02
N VAL A 8 -3.51 -12.24 -5.38
CA VAL A 8 -4.23 -13.23 -4.55
C VAL A 8 -4.50 -14.49 -5.38
N GLN A 9 -5.09 -15.52 -4.77
CA GLN A 9 -5.22 -16.85 -5.39
C GLN A 9 -5.86 -16.84 -6.78
N TYR A 10 -6.91 -16.04 -6.99
CA TYR A 10 -7.67 -16.03 -8.25
C TYR A 10 -7.57 -14.72 -9.04
N ASP A 11 -7.13 -13.64 -8.37
CA ASP A 11 -6.88 -12.36 -9.02
C ASP A 11 -8.10 -11.81 -9.81
N ASP A 12 -9.32 -12.03 -9.30
CA ASP A 12 -10.59 -11.66 -9.97
C ASP A 12 -10.70 -10.17 -10.30
N PHE A 13 -9.98 -9.34 -9.56
CA PHE A 13 -9.87 -7.91 -9.76
C PHE A 13 -8.41 -7.48 -9.90
N LYS A 14 -8.17 -6.48 -10.75
CA LYS A 14 -6.87 -5.83 -10.96
C LYS A 14 -7.06 -4.33 -11.00
N GLY A 15 -6.02 -3.57 -10.69
CA GLY A 15 -6.17 -2.13 -10.56
C GLY A 15 -4.90 -1.41 -10.15
N SER A 16 -5.08 -0.16 -9.73
CA SER A 16 -4.02 0.76 -9.35
C SER A 16 -4.35 1.47 -8.04
N VAL A 17 -3.31 1.99 -7.40
CA VAL A 17 -3.40 2.82 -6.19
C VAL A 17 -2.61 4.10 -6.42
N ALA A 18 -3.11 5.22 -5.90
CA ALA A 18 -2.40 6.48 -5.83
C ALA A 18 -2.63 7.11 -4.46
N ALA A 19 -1.61 7.79 -3.92
CA ALA A 19 -1.72 8.46 -2.63
C ALA A 19 -0.83 9.69 -2.55
N ASP A 20 -1.34 10.73 -1.89
CA ASP A 20 -0.60 11.93 -1.51
C ASP A 20 -0.25 11.82 -0.01
N GLU A 21 1.03 11.97 0.35
CA GLU A 21 1.47 11.95 1.74
C GLU A 21 0.79 13.05 2.59
N ALA A 22 0.45 12.71 3.83
CA ALA A 22 -0.06 13.66 4.79
C ALA A 22 1.06 14.60 5.27
N ASP A 23 0.73 15.88 5.45
CA ASP A 23 1.75 16.89 5.78
C ASP A 23 2.31 16.74 7.21
N ASN A 24 1.52 16.17 8.13
CA ASN A 24 1.82 16.12 9.56
C ASN A 24 1.92 14.69 10.14
N ASN A 25 1.84 13.66 9.30
CA ASN A 25 1.85 12.27 9.76
C ASN A 25 2.62 11.39 8.78
N ASP A 26 3.84 11.02 9.17
CA ASP A 26 4.78 10.30 8.34
C ASP A 26 4.75 8.79 8.63
N LEU A 27 4.55 7.99 7.59
CA LEU A 27 4.48 6.53 7.70
C LEU A 27 5.84 5.91 8.06
N LEU A 28 6.93 6.44 7.53
CA LEU A 28 8.28 5.93 7.82
C LEU A 28 8.64 6.15 9.29
N ASP A 29 8.31 7.32 9.85
CA ASP A 29 8.52 7.62 11.26
C ASP A 29 7.67 6.72 12.17
N TYR A 30 6.41 6.45 11.80
CA TYR A 30 5.61 5.45 12.49
C TYR A 30 6.26 4.05 12.46
N LEU A 31 6.80 3.64 11.31
CA LEU A 31 7.49 2.35 11.16
C LEU A 31 8.80 2.29 11.95
N ARG A 32 9.50 3.41 12.12
CA ARG A 32 10.66 3.52 13.01
C ARG A 32 10.26 3.37 14.47
N GLN A 33 9.17 4.00 14.90
CA GLN A 33 8.65 3.87 16.27
C GLN A 33 8.27 2.43 16.62
N LEU A 34 7.80 1.65 15.63
CA LEU A 34 7.55 0.22 15.79
C LEU A 34 8.83 -0.65 15.74
N GLY A 35 10.01 -0.06 15.50
CA GLY A 35 11.27 -0.78 15.34
C GLY A 35 11.40 -1.55 14.03
N LEU A 36 10.55 -1.26 13.04
CA LEU A 36 10.50 -1.97 11.76
C LEU A 36 11.36 -1.32 10.68
N ALA A 37 11.61 -0.02 10.80
CA ALA A 37 12.53 0.76 9.97
C ALA A 37 13.75 1.20 10.79
N ARG A 38 14.92 1.21 10.17
CA ARG A 38 16.20 1.57 10.79
C ARG A 38 16.56 3.03 10.48
N GLU A 39 17.47 3.57 11.28
CA GLU A 39 18.16 4.81 10.94
C GLU A 39 18.92 4.66 9.61
N GLY A 40 18.79 5.64 8.71
CA GLY A 40 19.39 5.61 7.37
C GLY A 40 18.58 4.88 6.29
N GLU A 41 17.47 4.24 6.64
CA GLU A 41 16.56 3.66 5.65
C GLU A 41 15.50 4.66 5.19
N ARG A 42 15.10 4.51 3.92
CA ARG A 42 13.98 5.18 3.28
C ARG A 42 12.90 4.16 2.91
N LEU A 43 11.64 4.59 2.86
CA LEU A 43 10.53 3.77 2.40
C LEU A 43 10.47 3.79 0.86
N ALA A 44 10.55 2.61 0.23
CA ALA A 44 10.33 2.43 -1.20
C ALA A 44 8.84 2.24 -1.55
N GLY A 45 8.06 1.71 -0.61
CA GLY A 45 6.63 1.48 -0.81
C GLY A 45 6.06 0.55 0.25
N ILE A 46 4.78 0.24 0.09
CA ILE A 46 4.07 -0.70 0.97
C ILE A 46 3.26 -1.72 0.16
N ARG A 47 2.95 -2.84 0.81
CA ARG A 47 1.93 -3.79 0.37
C ARG A 47 0.94 -3.99 1.50
N ILE A 48 -0.35 -4.06 1.16
CA ILE A 48 -1.42 -4.38 2.10
C ILE A 48 -2.05 -5.70 1.67
N SER A 49 -2.31 -6.57 2.63
CA SER A 49 -3.01 -7.83 2.40
C SER A 49 -3.92 -8.17 3.57
N SER A 50 -5.06 -8.78 3.24
CA SER A 50 -5.96 -9.42 4.20
C SER A 50 -6.22 -10.84 3.71
N SER A 51 -6.26 -11.79 4.63
CA SER A 51 -6.33 -13.21 4.33
C SER A 51 -7.35 -13.91 5.21
N SER A 52 -8.60 -13.47 5.17
CA SER A 52 -9.69 -14.28 5.70
C SER A 52 -11.03 -13.96 5.02
N ILE A 53 -11.88 -14.97 4.95
CA ILE A 53 -13.31 -14.84 4.63
C ILE A 53 -13.97 -14.41 5.93
N TRP A 54 -14.07 -13.11 6.18
CA TRP A 54 -14.70 -12.60 7.40
C TRP A 54 -16.18 -12.30 7.14
N PRO A 55 -17.11 -12.80 7.99
CA PRO A 55 -18.46 -12.25 8.08
C PRO A 55 -18.50 -10.92 8.86
N GLU A 56 -17.35 -10.42 9.32
CA GLU A 56 -17.19 -9.25 10.21
C GLU A 56 -16.27 -8.19 9.60
N ASP A 57 -16.28 -6.99 10.18
CA ASP A 57 -15.47 -5.86 9.74
C ASP A 57 -13.96 -6.16 9.84
N VAL A 58 -13.18 -5.63 8.88
CA VAL A 58 -11.72 -5.77 8.89
C VAL A 58 -11.13 -4.80 9.93
N GLU A 59 -10.87 -5.29 11.13
CA GLU A 59 -10.23 -4.50 12.19
C GLU A 59 -8.75 -4.19 11.87
N ASP A 60 -8.05 -5.16 11.29
CA ASP A 60 -6.63 -5.03 10.95
C ASP A 60 -6.21 -5.79 9.68
N VAL A 61 -5.23 -5.22 8.99
CA VAL A 61 -4.62 -5.76 7.77
C VAL A 61 -3.13 -6.02 8.00
N ALA A 62 -2.56 -6.96 7.25
CA ALA A 62 -1.11 -7.11 7.18
C ALA A 62 -0.56 -6.06 6.22
N MET A 63 0.39 -5.25 6.70
CA MET A 63 1.10 -4.27 5.91
C MET A 63 2.58 -4.60 5.89
N VAL A 64 3.16 -4.71 4.70
CA VAL A 64 4.60 -4.88 4.49
C VAL A 64 5.18 -3.55 4.04
N GLY A 65 6.13 -3.01 4.80
CA GLY A 65 6.97 -1.90 4.39
C GLY A 65 8.21 -2.39 3.65
N TYR A 66 8.53 -1.75 2.54
CA TYR A 66 9.73 -1.99 1.74
C TYR A 66 10.74 -0.87 1.97
N PHE A 67 11.95 -1.20 2.42
CA PHE A 67 12.96 -0.25 2.85
C PHE A 67 14.26 -0.41 2.06
N TYR A 68 14.96 0.69 1.82
CA TYR A 68 16.30 0.68 1.24
C TYR A 68 17.20 1.66 1.97
N GLU A 69 18.49 1.34 2.07
CA GLU A 69 19.47 2.21 2.73
C GLU A 69 19.94 3.28 1.74
N ALA A 70 19.66 4.56 2.01
CA ALA A 70 20.14 5.66 1.19
C ALA A 70 20.02 7.00 1.93
N SER A 71 21.01 7.88 1.74
CA SER A 71 20.96 9.26 2.25
C SER A 71 20.00 10.15 1.44
N ARG A 72 19.70 9.78 0.19
CA ARG A 72 18.82 10.50 -0.72
C ARG A 72 17.91 9.54 -1.46
N PHE A 73 16.91 10.06 -2.17
CA PHE A 73 16.07 9.22 -3.03
C PHE A 73 16.93 8.52 -4.07
N GLU A 74 16.68 7.22 -4.25
CA GLU A 74 17.30 6.40 -5.27
C GLU A 74 16.18 5.75 -6.10
N GLU A 75 16.18 6.00 -7.41
CA GLU A 75 15.16 5.47 -8.31
C GLU A 75 15.19 3.93 -8.36
N ARG A 76 16.37 3.33 -8.19
CA ARG A 76 16.62 1.89 -8.40
C ARG A 76 17.59 1.33 -7.35
N PRO A 77 17.15 1.19 -6.08
CA PRO A 77 18.00 0.64 -5.04
C PRO A 77 18.42 -0.80 -5.38
N LEU A 78 19.69 -1.13 -5.10
CA LEU A 78 20.25 -2.47 -5.36
C LEU A 78 19.56 -3.57 -4.54
N GLN A 79 19.11 -3.22 -3.34
CA GLN A 79 18.46 -4.14 -2.41
C GLN A 79 17.34 -3.45 -1.66
N VAL A 80 16.29 -4.21 -1.38
CA VAL A 80 15.14 -3.75 -0.61
C VAL A 80 14.86 -4.77 0.49
N ARG A 81 14.83 -4.29 1.73
CA ARG A 81 14.42 -5.06 2.91
C ARG A 81 12.91 -4.96 3.07
N ALA A 82 12.27 -6.03 3.55
CA ALA A 82 10.85 -6.02 3.89
C ALA A 82 10.67 -6.23 5.41
N ALA A 83 9.70 -5.56 6.00
CA ALA A 83 9.19 -5.89 7.34
C ALA A 83 7.67 -5.75 7.37
N GLU A 84 7.01 -6.64 8.10
CA GLU A 84 5.56 -6.72 8.20
C GLU A 84 5.07 -6.25 9.56
N CYS A 85 3.91 -5.59 9.59
CA CYS A 85 3.14 -5.35 10.80
C CYS A 85 1.63 -5.51 10.56
N ARG A 86 0.88 -5.56 11.66
CA ARG A 86 -0.57 -5.41 11.65
C ARG A 86 -0.92 -3.95 11.89
N ILE A 87 -1.88 -3.43 11.13
CA ILE A 87 -2.33 -2.05 11.23
C ILE A 87 -3.82 -1.98 10.90
N SER A 88 -4.57 -1.10 11.58
CA SER A 88 -5.96 -0.85 11.20
C SER A 88 -6.04 -0.11 9.87
N PRO A 89 -7.07 -0.35 9.02
CA PRO A 89 -7.28 0.43 7.81
C PRO A 89 -7.37 1.94 8.07
N SER A 90 -8.00 2.34 9.17
CA SER A 90 -8.12 3.76 9.56
C SER A 90 -6.77 4.41 9.85
N LYS A 91 -5.89 3.73 10.59
CA LYS A 91 -4.55 4.24 10.90
C LYS A 91 -3.67 4.28 9.67
N LEU A 92 -3.75 3.27 8.81
CA LEU A 92 -3.04 3.23 7.54
C LEU A 92 -3.42 4.42 6.63
N LEU A 93 -4.72 4.66 6.45
CA LEU A 93 -5.19 5.75 5.61
C LEU A 93 -4.85 7.14 6.18
N SER A 94 -4.63 7.25 7.50
CA SER A 94 -4.29 8.54 8.13
C SER A 94 -2.90 9.07 7.77
N PHE A 95 -2.04 8.27 7.12
CA PHE A 95 -0.73 8.73 6.62
C PHE A 95 -0.81 9.43 5.26
N TYR A 96 -2.00 9.48 4.67
CA TYR A 96 -2.21 10.07 3.35
C TYR A 96 -3.29 11.16 3.45
N LYS A 97 -3.04 12.32 2.83
CA LYS A 97 -4.08 13.37 2.69
C LYS A 97 -5.07 13.04 1.58
N ARG A 98 -4.66 12.20 0.62
CA ARG A 98 -5.51 11.61 -0.41
C ARG A 98 -5.05 10.18 -0.66
N PHE A 99 -6.00 9.26 -0.79
CA PHE A 99 -5.73 7.87 -1.15
C PHE A 99 -6.85 7.42 -2.09
N ASP A 100 -6.47 6.90 -3.24
CA ASP A 100 -7.40 6.39 -4.24
C ASP A 100 -7.00 4.97 -4.64
N LEU A 101 -7.97 4.07 -4.62
CA LEU A 101 -7.82 2.68 -5.01
C LEU A 101 -8.96 2.33 -5.95
N VAL A 102 -8.59 1.99 -7.18
CA VAL A 102 -9.53 1.51 -8.19
C VAL A 102 -9.19 0.08 -8.54
N MET A 103 -10.23 -0.76 -8.61
CA MET A 103 -10.10 -2.14 -9.07
C MET A 103 -11.22 -2.45 -10.06
N VAL A 104 -10.85 -3.11 -11.16
CA VAL A 104 -11.74 -3.57 -12.21
C VAL A 104 -11.67 -5.09 -12.31
N ARG A 105 -12.72 -5.74 -12.81
CA ARG A 105 -12.69 -7.18 -13.09
C ARG A 105 -11.51 -7.47 -14.04
N ARG A 106 -10.71 -8.50 -13.74
CA ARG A 106 -9.42 -8.80 -14.42
C ARG A 106 -9.48 -8.72 -15.95
N ASP A 107 -10.57 -9.18 -16.53
CA ASP A 107 -10.73 -9.31 -17.99
C ASP A 107 -11.73 -8.28 -18.58
N MET A 108 -12.10 -7.26 -17.81
CA MET A 108 -13.05 -6.23 -18.23
C MET A 108 -12.32 -5.04 -18.87
N ASP A 109 -12.56 -4.84 -20.16
CA ASP A 109 -12.11 -3.65 -20.87
C ASP A 109 -13.17 -2.54 -20.78
N LEU A 110 -12.82 -1.42 -20.15
CA LEU A 110 -13.66 -0.25 -20.00
C LEU A 110 -13.28 0.89 -20.95
N ALA A 111 -12.42 0.65 -21.94
CA ALA A 111 -12.08 1.64 -22.95
C ALA A 111 -13.35 2.17 -23.65
N GLY A 112 -13.50 3.48 -23.68
CA GLY A 112 -14.67 4.15 -24.26
C GLY A 112 -15.97 4.01 -23.44
N THR A 113 -15.93 3.37 -22.27
CA THR A 113 -17.11 3.25 -21.40
C THR A 113 -17.35 4.57 -20.67
N LYS A 114 -18.59 5.06 -20.74
CA LYS A 114 -19.03 6.24 -19.97
C LYS A 114 -19.42 5.82 -18.56
N VAL A 115 -18.74 6.38 -17.55
CA VAL A 115 -19.15 6.23 -16.15
C VAL A 115 -20.33 7.14 -15.87
N LEU A 116 -21.43 6.57 -15.37
CA LEU A 116 -22.57 7.31 -14.85
C LEU A 116 -22.56 7.15 -13.32
N GLY A 117 -22.11 8.18 -12.61
CA GLY A 117 -21.82 8.09 -11.18
C GLY A 117 -21.53 9.47 -10.60
N PRO A 118 -21.05 9.57 -9.34
CA PRO A 118 -20.74 10.86 -8.74
C PRO A 118 -19.78 11.64 -9.64
N ALA A 119 -20.08 12.92 -9.86
CA ALA A 119 -19.18 13.81 -10.57
C ALA A 119 -17.98 14.10 -9.64
N TYR A 120 -16.80 13.67 -10.06
CA TYR A 120 -15.53 13.92 -9.36
C TYR A 120 -14.92 15.25 -9.80
#